data_AF-A0A2T6K1D5-F1
#
_entry.id   AF-A0A2T6K1D5-F1
#
_cell.length_a   1.000
_cell.length_b   1.000
_cell.length_c   1.000
_cell.angle_alpha   90.00
_cell.angle_beta   90.00
_cell.angle_gamma   90.00
#
_symmetry.space_group_name_H-M   'P 1'
#
loop_
_entity.id
_entity.type
_entity.pdbx_description
1 polymer ?
#
loop_
_entity_poly.entity_id
_entity_poly.type
_entity_poly.pdbx_seq_one_letter_code
_entity_poly.pdbx_strand_id
1 'polypeptide(L)'
;MLMMLWQPHWIHNEIGLNVVAWDFSSPDCLAGSSQSKGDACGFAQASVEKIVSRDFAENWPAARGFVEKYQMTNAIQNALIAKVDQGGMSIEEAVAEWMAENEDTWRAWTN
;
A
#
# COMPACT_ATOMS: atom_id res chain seq x y z
N MET A 1 -17.23 -15.09 8.50
CA MET A 1 -17.12 -14.60 7.11
C MET A 1 -15.71 -14.87 6.64
N LEU A 2 -15.51 -15.38 5.42
CA LEU A 2 -14.19 -15.50 4.80
C LEU A 2 -14.22 -14.71 3.49
N MET A 3 -13.19 -13.91 3.23
CA MET A 3 -13.07 -13.11 2.02
C MET A 3 -11.61 -13.02 1.58
N MET A 4 -11.39 -12.93 0.27
CA MET A 4 -10.12 -12.52 -0.28
C MET A 4 -10.04 -11.00 -0.22
N LEU A 5 -8.96 -10.47 0.35
CA LEU A 5 -8.77 -9.05 0.58
C LEU A 5 -7.28 -8.72 0.59
N TRP A 6 -6.95 -7.46 0.32
CA TRP A 6 -5.59 -6.92 0.34
C TRP A 6 -5.45 -5.79 1.36
N GLN A 7 -4.20 -5.37 1.61
CA GLN A 7 -3.89 -4.15 2.37
C GLN A 7 -2.85 -3.37 1.56
N PRO A 8 -3.00 -2.04 1.38
CA PRO A 8 -3.97 -1.16 2.04
C PRO A 8 -5.41 -1.20 1.48
N HIS A 9 -6.39 -0.99 2.37
CA HIS A 9 -7.83 -0.94 2.08
C HIS A 9 -8.60 -0.28 3.25
N TRP A 10 -9.73 0.41 3.01
CA TRP A 10 -10.49 1.15 4.04
C TRP A 10 -10.92 0.27 5.22
N ILE A 11 -11.28 -0.99 4.93
CA ILE A 11 -11.85 -1.92 5.90
C ILE A 11 -10.90 -2.21 7.08
N HIS A 12 -9.59 -2.13 6.86
CA HIS A 12 -8.58 -2.27 7.93
C HIS A 12 -8.57 -1.08 8.91
N ASN A 13 -9.24 0.02 8.58
CA ASN A 13 -9.42 1.18 9.46
C ASN A 13 -10.69 1.06 10.33
N GLU A 14 -11.63 0.18 9.98
CA GLU A 14 -12.92 0.07 10.67
C GLU A 14 -13.06 -1.22 11.47
N ILE A 15 -12.55 -2.33 10.92
CA ILE A 15 -12.71 -3.65 11.54
C ILE A 15 -11.36 -4.35 11.70
N GLY A 16 -11.18 -4.98 12.86
CA GLY A 16 -10.03 -5.83 13.13
C GLY A 16 -10.12 -7.13 12.35
N LEU A 17 -9.37 -7.23 11.25
CA LEU A 17 -9.26 -8.45 10.44
C LEU A 17 -8.09 -9.32 10.92
N ASN A 18 -8.31 -10.63 10.91
CA ASN A 18 -7.25 -11.60 11.09
C ASN A 18 -6.88 -12.19 9.72
N VAL A 19 -5.61 -12.11 9.35
CA VAL A 19 -5.09 -12.78 8.16
C VAL A 19 -5.09 -14.29 8.42
N VAL A 20 -5.60 -15.06 7.47
CA VAL A 20 -5.55 -16.53 7.54
C VAL A 20 -4.08 -16.95 7.53
N ALA A 21 -3.64 -17.59 8.61
CA ALA A 21 -2.29 -18.13 8.72
C ALA A 21 -2.16 -19.36 7.81
N TRP A 22 -1.13 -19.34 6.97
CA TRP A 22 -0.73 -20.47 6.13
C TRP A 22 0.39 -21.25 6.82
N ASP A 23 0.50 -22.54 6.51
CA ASP A 23 1.54 -23.41 7.07
C ASP A 23 2.96 -22.95 6.67
N PHE A 24 3.12 -22.41 5.46
CA PHE A 24 4.33 -21.72 5.00
C PHE A 24 4.04 -20.70 3.89
N SER A 25 4.95 -19.73 3.72
CA SER A 25 4.94 -18.74 2.63
C SER A 25 6.36 -18.52 2.11
N SER A 26 6.54 -18.48 0.80
CA SER A 26 7.82 -18.13 0.16
C SER A 26 7.56 -17.25 -1.08
N PRO A 27 8.53 -16.42 -1.52
CA PRO A 27 8.42 -15.68 -2.78
C PRO A 27 8.17 -16.58 -4.00
N ASP A 28 8.67 -17.83 -3.97
CA ASP A 28 8.51 -18.82 -5.04
C ASP A 28 7.20 -19.62 -4.90
N CYS A 29 6.36 -19.31 -3.90
CA CYS A 29 5.03 -19.89 -3.77
C CYS A 29 4.13 -19.39 -4.90
N LEU A 30 3.98 -20.23 -5.93
CA LEU A 30 3.00 -20.01 -6.98
C LEU A 30 1.65 -20.53 -6.52
N ALA A 31 0.76 -19.61 -6.15
CA ALA A 31 -0.65 -19.90 -5.93
C ALA A 31 -1.22 -20.61 -7.18
N GLY A 32 -1.74 -21.83 -7.02
CA GLY A 32 -2.14 -22.66 -8.15
C GLY A 32 -3.12 -23.76 -7.79
N SER A 33 -3.89 -24.22 -8.78
CA SER A 33 -4.96 -25.21 -8.60
C SER A 33 -4.47 -26.61 -8.22
N SER A 34 -3.17 -26.87 -8.29
CA SER A 34 -2.56 -28.15 -7.87
C SER A 34 -2.30 -28.24 -6.37
N GLN A 35 -2.48 -27.15 -5.62
CA GLN A 35 -2.23 -27.15 -4.18
C GLN A 35 -3.30 -27.93 -3.41
N SER A 36 -2.87 -28.63 -2.37
CA SER A 36 -3.74 -29.43 -1.51
C SER A 36 -3.45 -29.16 -0.03
N LYS A 37 -4.39 -29.51 0.85
CA LYS A 37 -4.22 -29.29 2.30
C LYS A 37 -2.93 -29.97 2.80
N GLY A 38 -2.06 -29.21 3.47
CA GLY A 38 -0.76 -29.66 3.96
C GLY A 38 0.42 -29.39 3.02
N ASP A 39 0.15 -29.01 1.76
CA ASP A 39 1.14 -28.58 0.76
C ASP A 39 0.81 -27.20 0.19
N ALA A 40 -0.35 -26.64 0.54
CA ALA A 40 -0.78 -25.33 0.10
C ALA A 40 0.05 -24.23 0.80
N CYS A 41 0.59 -23.33 -0.01
CA CYS A 41 1.42 -22.22 0.43
C CYS A 41 0.63 -20.91 0.37
N GLY A 42 0.89 -20.02 1.32
CA GLY A 42 0.23 -18.73 1.40
C GLY A 42 0.67 -17.75 0.31
N PHE A 43 -0.12 -16.70 0.10
CA PHE A 43 0.26 -15.62 -0.81
C PHE A 43 1.59 -14.98 -0.40
N ALA A 44 2.51 -14.83 -1.36
CA ALA A 44 3.65 -13.94 -1.19
C ALA A 44 3.14 -12.53 -0.86
N GLN A 45 3.75 -11.88 0.13
CA GLN A 45 3.35 -10.52 0.50
C GLN A 45 3.69 -9.57 -0.64
N ALA A 46 2.69 -8.84 -1.12
CA ALA A 46 2.86 -7.91 -2.23
C ALA A 46 3.71 -6.71 -1.81
N SER A 47 4.55 -6.23 -2.72
CA SER A 47 5.21 -4.93 -2.63
C SER A 47 4.57 -3.94 -3.60
N VAL A 48 4.63 -2.65 -3.26
CA VAL A 48 4.21 -1.56 -4.14
C VAL A 48 5.45 -0.88 -4.67
N GLU A 49 5.73 -1.09 -5.96
CA GLU A 49 6.95 -0.61 -6.60
C GLU A 49 6.73 0.74 -7.29
N LYS A 50 7.74 1.62 -7.20
CA LYS A 50 7.77 2.90 -7.91
C LYS A 50 8.65 2.76 -9.15
N ILE A 51 8.03 2.77 -10.32
CA ILE A 51 8.71 2.59 -11.61
C ILE A 51 8.70 3.91 -12.36
N VAL A 52 9.88 4.32 -12.85
CA VAL A 52 10.06 5.55 -13.64
C VAL A 52 10.61 5.22 -15.03
N SER A 53 10.45 6.14 -15.99
CA SER A 53 11.04 5.96 -17.32
C SER A 53 12.58 6.01 -17.24
N ARG A 54 13.24 5.39 -18.24
CA ARG A 54 14.71 5.29 -18.28
C ARG A 54 15.41 6.64 -18.11
N ASP A 55 14.89 7.68 -18.77
CA ASP A 55 15.50 9.00 -18.80
C ASP A 55 14.89 9.95 -17.74
N PHE A 56 14.11 9.43 -16.77
CA PHE A 56 13.42 10.25 -15.78
C PHE A 56 14.38 11.05 -14.88
N ALA A 57 15.45 10.39 -14.41
CA ALA A 57 16.43 11.03 -13.54
C ALA A 57 17.22 12.14 -14.24
N GLU A 58 17.48 11.96 -15.54
CA GLU A 58 18.19 12.94 -16.37
C GLU A 58 17.32 14.16 -16.62
N ASN A 59 16.06 13.93 -16.99
CA ASN A 59 15.15 15.02 -17.28
C ASN A 59 14.75 15.75 -15.98
N TRP A 60 14.40 15.02 -14.92
CA TRP A 60 13.71 15.54 -13.74
C TRP A 60 14.43 15.16 -12.43
N PRO A 61 15.66 15.67 -12.20
CA PRO A 61 16.50 15.25 -11.07
C PRO A 61 15.88 15.56 -9.69
N ALA A 62 15.14 16.67 -9.55
CA ALA A 62 14.43 16.98 -8.31
C ALA A 62 13.29 15.98 -8.03
N ALA A 63 12.51 15.63 -9.06
CA ALA A 63 11.44 14.65 -8.95
C ALA A 63 12.01 13.24 -8.67
N ARG A 64 13.20 12.92 -9.20
CA ARG A 64 13.92 11.69 -8.87
C ARG A 64 14.20 11.58 -7.38
N GLY A 65 14.68 12.65 -6.75
CA GLY A 65 14.91 12.71 -5.30
C GLY A 65 13.62 12.50 -4.50
N PHE A 66 12.52 13.12 -4.94
CA PHE A 66 11.21 12.86 -4.35
C PHE A 66 10.79 11.39 -4.46
N VAL A 67 10.83 10.78 -5.66
CA VAL A 67 10.45 9.38 -5.85
C VAL A 67 11.30 8.43 -5.01
N GLU A 68 12.58 8.75 -4.80
CA GLU A 68 13.50 8.02 -3.93
C GLU A 68 13.04 8.01 -2.47
N LYS A 69 12.60 9.16 -1.95
CA LYS A 69 12.26 9.38 -0.53
C LYS A 69 10.80 9.13 -0.20
N TYR A 70 9.90 9.26 -1.18
CA TYR A 70 8.47 9.13 -1.01
C TYR A 70 8.11 7.74 -0.44
N GLN A 71 7.49 7.71 0.73
CA GLN A 71 7.08 6.48 1.39
C GLN A 71 5.68 6.64 1.96
N MET A 72 4.73 5.83 1.51
CA MET A 72 3.37 5.80 2.05
C MET A 72 3.12 4.49 2.77
N THR A 73 2.88 4.55 4.09
CA THR A 73 2.64 3.35 4.89
C THR A 73 1.21 2.82 4.70
N ASN A 74 0.98 1.55 5.03
CA ASN A 74 -0.38 1.00 5.02
C ASN A 74 -1.31 1.77 5.96
N ALA A 75 -0.81 2.27 7.10
CA ALA A 75 -1.61 3.06 8.03
C ALA A 75 -2.11 4.36 7.39
N ILE A 76 -1.23 5.09 6.70
CA ILE A 76 -1.61 6.32 6.00
C ILE A 76 -2.61 6.02 4.89
N GLN A 77 -2.33 5.01 4.06
CA GLN A 77 -3.21 4.66 2.95
C GLN A 77 -4.59 4.17 3.44
N ASN A 78 -4.64 3.30 4.44
CA ASN A 78 -5.91 2.81 5.01
C ASN A 78 -6.79 3.97 5.50
N ALA A 79 -6.21 4.94 6.21
CA ALA A 79 -6.93 6.10 6.72
C ALA A 79 -7.44 7.01 5.59
N LEU A 80 -6.60 7.31 4.60
CA LEU A 80 -6.99 8.13 3.44
C LEU A 80 -8.08 7.46 2.61
N ILE A 81 -7.94 6.16 2.32
CA ILE A 81 -8.95 5.39 1.57
C ILE A 81 -10.28 5.36 2.35
N ALA A 82 -10.24 5.21 3.68
CA ALA A 82 -11.46 5.25 4.49
C ALA A 82 -12.16 6.62 4.49
N LYS A 83 -11.40 7.74 4.55
CA LYS A 83 -11.99 9.10 4.44
C LYS A 83 -12.77 9.30 3.14
N VAL A 84 -12.28 8.72 2.04
CA VAL A 84 -12.95 8.80 0.74
C VAL A 84 -14.13 7.82 0.68
N ASP A 85 -13.87 6.52 0.83
CA ASP A 85 -14.86 5.48 0.57
C ASP A 85 -16.00 5.43 1.60
N GLN A 86 -15.69 5.72 2.86
CA GLN A 86 -16.64 5.66 3.98
C GLN A 86 -17.03 7.05 4.48
N GLY A 87 -16.09 7.99 4.47
CA GLY A 87 -16.34 9.38 4.87
C GLY A 87 -16.95 10.26 3.78
N GLY A 88 -16.91 9.84 2.51
CA GLY A 88 -17.51 10.57 1.38
C GLY A 88 -16.75 11.83 0.98
N MET A 89 -15.52 12.01 1.44
CA MET A 89 -14.65 13.12 1.00
C MET A 89 -14.22 12.94 -0.45
N SER A 90 -13.97 14.04 -1.15
CA SER A 90 -13.18 13.97 -2.39
C SER A 90 -11.73 13.57 -2.08
N ILE A 91 -11.04 13.04 -3.10
CA ILE A 91 -9.62 12.68 -2.98
C ILE A 91 -8.80 13.94 -2.66
N GLU A 92 -9.10 15.05 -3.32
CA GLU A 92 -8.41 16.33 -3.16
C GLU A 92 -8.54 16.86 -1.73
N GLU A 93 -9.73 16.80 -1.13
CA GLU A 93 -9.95 17.22 0.26
C GLU A 93 -9.19 16.32 1.22
N ALA A 94 -9.25 14.99 1.05
CA ALA A 94 -8.58 14.05 1.96
C ALA A 94 -7.06 14.18 1.91
N VAL A 95 -6.49 14.39 0.71
CA VAL A 95 -5.06 14.64 0.51
C VAL A 95 -4.66 16.00 1.07
N ALA A 96 -5.44 17.06 0.82
CA ALA A 96 -5.13 18.40 1.31
C ALA A 96 -5.13 18.45 2.84
N GLU A 97 -6.11 17.83 3.48
CA GLU A 97 -6.18 17.70 4.94
C GLU A 97 -4.96 16.94 5.48
N TRP A 98 -4.65 15.76 4.91
CA TRP A 98 -3.49 14.98 5.34
C TRP A 98 -2.17 15.74 5.15
N MET A 99 -1.99 16.44 4.02
CA MET A 99 -0.79 17.25 3.78
C MET A 99 -0.67 18.42 4.76
N ALA A 100 -1.78 19.07 5.13
CA ALA A 100 -1.78 20.15 6.12
C ALA A 100 -1.38 19.65 7.51
N GLU A 101 -1.78 18.43 7.88
CA GLU A 101 -1.48 17.83 9.19
C GLU A 101 -0.11 17.14 9.27
N ASN A 102 0.49 16.80 8.13
CA ASN A 102 1.69 15.95 8.06
C ASN A 102 2.86 16.65 7.34
N GLU A 103 3.00 17.96 7.53
CA GLU A 103 3.98 18.81 6.84
C GLU A 103 5.42 18.31 6.97
N ASP A 104 5.86 17.97 8.18
CA ASP A 104 7.21 17.43 8.42
C ASP A 104 7.46 16.13 7.64
N THR A 105 6.43 15.29 7.52
CA THR A 105 6.53 14.00 6.82
C THR A 105 6.72 14.19 5.32
N TRP A 106 5.84 14.96 4.67
CA TRP A 106 5.94 15.09 3.21
C TRP A 106 7.06 16.03 2.76
N ARG A 107 7.42 17.03 3.58
CA ARG A 107 8.59 17.88 3.28
C ARG A 107 9.89 17.09 3.31
N ALA A 108 10.01 16.10 4.19
CA ALA A 108 11.17 15.20 4.20
C ALA A 108 11.33 14.42 2.88
N TRP A 109 10.27 14.29 2.08
CA TRP A 109 10.35 13.66 0.75
C TRP A 109 10.88 14.62 -0.32
N THR A 110 10.72 15.93 -0.14
CA THR A 110 11.09 16.95 -1.14
C THR A 110 12.41 17.67 -0.84
N ASN A 111 12.88 17.61 0.42
CA ASN A 111 14.12 18.25 0.88
C ASN A 111 15.36 17.44 0.52
#